data_AF-A0A2N2CJF7-F1
#
_entry.id   AF-A0A2N2CJF7-F1
#
_cell.length_a   1.000
_cell.length_b   1.000
_cell.length_c   1.000
_cell.angle_alpha   90.00
_cell.angle_beta   90.00
_cell.angle_gamma   90.00
#
_symmetry.space_group_name_H-M   'P 1'
#
loop_
_entity.id
_entity.type
_entity.pdbx_description
1 polymer ?
#
loop_
_entity_poly.entity_id
_entity_poly.type
_entity_poly.pdbx_seq_one_letter_code
_entity_poly.pdbx_strand_id
1 'polypeptide(L)'
;MNDMLRNRKYPLEERMVFFVYVAMVLSALMIVVMNILTGLPMVNNIKWLVFIIFIVMVAFIYIKIESKRKLIRNISFLATIFVIFPILFIFSGGLRTSAIPYMIVLLLSVIHSFSGKLRIFLIASYILIAQALIVINYLLPDIFPYVSDETMVLDWVTNTPVILILVTLIALWVSNEHHYERNKAVESSREMERISKSDTLTGIFNRRYLKERVDELHNSDGNVCLFIFDI
;
A
#
# COMPACT_ATOMS: atom_id res chain seq x y z
N MET A 1 7.54 8.89 -15.59
CA MET A 1 7.06 7.73 -14.80
C MET A 1 7.87 7.52 -13.52
N ASN A 2 9.21 7.69 -13.55
CA ASN A 2 10.09 7.50 -12.39
C ASN A 2 9.96 8.59 -11.28
N ASP A 3 9.53 9.80 -11.64
CA ASP A 3 9.46 10.91 -10.69
C ASP A 3 8.44 10.70 -9.57
N MET A 4 7.26 10.13 -9.81
CA MET A 4 6.24 10.06 -8.75
C MET A 4 6.62 9.13 -7.60
N LEU A 5 7.32 8.02 -7.88
CA LEU A 5 7.75 7.06 -6.84
C LEU A 5 8.92 7.59 -6.00
N ARG A 6 9.83 8.35 -6.63
CA ARG A 6 11.07 8.85 -6.01
C ARG A 6 10.94 10.27 -5.47
N ASN A 7 10.06 11.09 -6.04
CA ASN A 7 9.86 12.48 -5.64
C ASN A 7 8.98 12.54 -4.39
N ARG A 8 9.65 12.76 -3.25
CA ARG A 8 9.03 12.83 -1.92
C ARG A 8 8.21 14.10 -1.67
N LYS A 9 7.95 14.90 -2.72
CA LYS A 9 6.98 16.00 -2.70
C LYS A 9 5.54 15.48 -2.59
N TYR A 10 5.27 14.26 -3.05
CA TYR A 10 3.94 13.65 -2.99
C TYR A 10 3.69 12.98 -1.62
N PRO A 11 2.48 13.07 -1.07
CA PRO A 11 2.08 12.33 0.12
C PRO A 11 2.32 10.83 -0.04
N LEU A 12 2.59 10.15 1.08
CA LEU A 12 2.82 8.71 1.11
C LEU A 12 1.69 7.92 0.43
N GLU A 13 0.44 8.30 0.71
CA GLU A 13 -0.73 7.62 0.16
C GLU A 13 -0.79 7.71 -1.36
N GLU A 14 -0.37 8.84 -1.95
CA GLU A 14 -0.38 9.00 -3.39
C GLU A 14 0.69 8.17 -4.08
N ARG A 15 1.88 8.09 -3.46
CA ARG A 15 2.98 7.24 -3.91
C ARG A 15 2.60 5.76 -3.82
N MET A 16 1.92 5.39 -2.75
CA MET A 16 1.44 4.01 -2.51
C MET A 16 0.42 3.59 -3.57
N VAL A 17 -0.56 4.44 -3.87
CA VAL A 17 -1.58 4.16 -4.89
C VAL A 17 -0.93 3.95 -6.26
N PHE A 18 0.01 4.81 -6.63
CA PHE A 18 0.71 4.68 -7.90
C PHE A 18 1.56 3.42 -7.95
N PHE A 19 2.29 3.10 -6.87
CA PHE A 19 3.05 1.85 -6.74
C PHE A 19 2.14 0.62 -6.91
N VAL A 20 0.98 0.61 -6.24
CA VAL A 20 -0.02 -0.45 -6.34
C VAL A 20 -0.50 -0.63 -7.79
N TYR A 21 -0.81 0.45 -8.50
CA TYR A 21 -1.22 0.35 -9.91
C TYR A 21 -0.13 -0.26 -10.79
N VAL A 22 1.12 0.19 -10.64
CA VAL A 22 2.25 -0.38 -11.39
C VAL A 22 2.43 -1.86 -11.06
N ALA A 23 2.40 -2.22 -9.78
CA ALA A 23 2.58 -3.60 -9.33
C ALA A 23 1.43 -4.52 -9.83
N MET A 24 0.19 -4.03 -9.85
CA MET A 24 -0.96 -4.74 -10.43
C MET A 24 -0.83 -4.96 -11.94
N VAL A 25 -0.34 -3.97 -12.70
CA VAL A 25 -0.11 -4.13 -14.15
C VAL A 25 1.00 -5.14 -14.42
N LEU A 26 2.14 -5.03 -13.72
CA LEU A 26 3.27 -5.93 -13.90
C LEU A 26 2.92 -7.38 -13.55
N SER A 27 2.20 -7.59 -12.44
CA SER A 27 1.74 -8.93 -12.06
C SER A 27 0.73 -9.50 -13.05
N ALA A 28 -0.24 -8.71 -13.53
CA ALA A 28 -1.19 -9.16 -14.54
C ALA A 28 -0.49 -9.52 -15.87
N LEU A 29 0.51 -8.74 -16.30
CA LEU A 29 1.34 -9.07 -17.46
C LEU A 29 2.11 -10.38 -17.26
N MET A 30 2.71 -10.56 -16.08
CA MET A 30 3.42 -11.78 -15.73
C MET A 30 2.49 -13.00 -15.73
N ILE A 31 1.26 -12.86 -15.21
CA ILE A 31 0.24 -13.93 -15.25
C ILE A 31 -0.12 -14.28 -16.69
N VAL A 32 -0.34 -13.30 -17.57
CA VAL A 32 -0.63 -13.58 -18.99
C VAL A 32 0.52 -14.34 -19.64
N VAL A 33 1.77 -13.95 -19.38
CA VAL A 33 2.95 -14.66 -19.89
C VAL A 33 3.00 -16.09 -19.35
N MET A 34 2.80 -16.30 -18.04
CA MET A 34 2.82 -17.62 -17.42
C MET A 34 1.70 -18.52 -17.96
N ASN A 35 0.50 -17.97 -18.19
CA ASN A 35 -0.61 -18.70 -18.78
C ASN A 35 -0.30 -19.16 -20.22
N ILE A 36 0.34 -18.30 -21.02
CA ILE A 36 0.77 -18.66 -22.38
C ILE A 36 1.84 -19.76 -22.34
N LEU A 37 2.84 -19.62 -21.46
CA LEU A 37 3.93 -20.60 -21.33
C LEU A 37 3.45 -21.97 -20.85
N THR A 38 2.39 -22.01 -20.06
CA THR A 38 1.81 -23.25 -19.53
C THR A 38 0.73 -23.85 -20.41
N GLY A 39 0.35 -23.19 -21.51
CA GLY A 39 -0.66 -23.69 -22.44
C GLY A 39 -2.10 -23.53 -21.95
N LEU A 40 -2.35 -22.65 -20.98
CA LEU A 40 -3.72 -22.33 -20.56
C LEU A 40 -4.52 -21.71 -21.72
N PRO A 41 -5.82 -22.03 -21.86
CA PRO A 41 -6.66 -21.47 -22.91
C PRO A 41 -6.61 -19.93 -22.96
N MET A 42 -6.51 -19.36 -24.16
CA MET A 42 -6.37 -17.91 -24.33
C MET A 42 -7.55 -17.11 -23.77
N VAL A 43 -8.74 -17.74 -23.67
CA VAL A 43 -9.93 -17.18 -23.02
C VAL A 43 -9.63 -16.76 -21.57
N ASN A 44 -8.77 -17.51 -20.85
CA ASN A 44 -8.37 -17.19 -19.49
C ASN A 44 -7.56 -15.88 -19.39
N ASN A 45 -6.95 -15.42 -20.47
CA ASN A 45 -6.15 -14.19 -20.51
C ASN A 45 -7.00 -12.94 -20.79
N ILE A 46 -8.21 -13.08 -21.36
CA ILE A 46 -9.07 -11.93 -21.72
C ILE A 46 -9.38 -11.08 -20.47
N LYS A 47 -9.70 -11.71 -19.35
CA LYS A 47 -9.98 -11.03 -18.08
C LYS A 47 -8.78 -10.19 -17.58
N TRP A 48 -7.57 -10.72 -17.74
CA TRP A 48 -6.34 -10.03 -17.36
C TRP A 48 -6.03 -8.85 -18.28
N LEU A 49 -6.27 -8.99 -19.58
CA LEU A 49 -6.12 -7.90 -20.55
C LEU A 49 -7.10 -6.75 -20.26
N VAL A 50 -8.37 -7.08 -19.99
CA VAL A 50 -9.38 -6.08 -19.58
C VAL A 50 -8.96 -5.38 -18.29
N PHE A 51 -8.47 -6.13 -17.30
CA PHE A 51 -7.97 -5.56 -16.05
C PHE A 51 -6.75 -4.64 -16.26
N ILE A 52 -5.79 -5.03 -17.09
CA ILE A 52 -4.63 -4.20 -17.44
C ILE A 52 -5.09 -2.90 -18.09
N ILE A 53 -5.99 -2.96 -19.08
CA ILE A 53 -6.50 -1.77 -19.76
C ILE A 53 -7.17 -0.83 -18.76
N PHE A 54 -8.00 -1.37 -17.86
CA PHE A 54 -8.64 -0.59 -16.80
C PHE A 54 -7.62 0.11 -15.89
N ILE A 55 -6.65 -0.63 -15.35
CA ILE A 55 -5.65 -0.05 -14.43
C ILE A 55 -4.75 0.96 -15.15
N VAL A 56 -4.33 0.68 -16.39
CA VAL A 56 -3.52 1.62 -17.19
C VAL A 56 -4.29 2.92 -17.46
N MET A 57 -5.57 2.82 -17.82
CA MET A 57 -6.43 3.98 -18.03
C MET A 57 -6.57 4.81 -16.74
N VAL A 58 -6.85 4.16 -15.62
CA VAL A 58 -6.96 4.81 -14.30
C VAL A 58 -5.63 5.46 -13.91
N ALA A 59 -4.51 4.75 -14.06
CA ALA A 59 -3.18 5.26 -13.73
C ALA A 59 -2.81 6.48 -14.60
N PHE A 60 -3.15 6.45 -15.88
CA PHE A 60 -2.94 7.58 -16.79
C PHE A 60 -3.75 8.81 -16.34
N ILE A 61 -5.04 8.63 -16.04
CA ILE A 61 -5.91 9.71 -15.54
C ILE A 61 -5.40 10.24 -14.19
N TYR A 62 -4.94 9.34 -13.30
CA TYR A 62 -4.40 9.67 -11.99
C TYR A 62 -3.14 10.53 -12.06
N ILE A 63 -2.24 10.22 -13.01
CA ILE A 63 -1.05 11.03 -13.27
C ILE A 63 -1.44 12.40 -13.85
N LYS A 64 -2.36 12.41 -14.83
CA LYS A 64 -2.69 13.62 -15.61
C LYS A 64 -3.53 14.65 -14.84
N ILE A 65 -4.42 14.21 -13.95
CA ILE A 65 -5.36 15.09 -13.25
C ILE A 65 -5.02 15.19 -11.76
N GLU A 66 -3.99 15.96 -11.44
CA GLU A 66 -3.47 16.08 -10.07
C GLU A 66 -4.52 16.56 -9.07
N SER A 67 -5.34 17.55 -9.46
CA SER A 67 -6.38 18.14 -8.62
C SER A 67 -7.48 17.17 -8.17
N LYS A 68 -7.64 16.03 -8.87
CA LYS A 68 -8.68 15.04 -8.59
C LYS A 68 -8.13 13.68 -8.14
N ARG A 69 -6.83 13.56 -7.82
CA ARG A 69 -6.20 12.28 -7.43
C ARG A 69 -6.97 11.52 -6.34
N LYS A 70 -7.36 12.20 -5.28
CA LYS A 70 -8.16 11.61 -4.18
C LYS A 70 -9.48 11.02 -4.69
N LEU A 71 -10.19 11.75 -5.56
CA LEU A 71 -11.45 11.29 -6.15
C LEU A 71 -11.21 10.09 -7.08
N ILE A 72 -10.21 10.18 -7.96
CA ILE A 72 -9.85 9.13 -8.92
C ILE A 72 -9.50 7.83 -8.18
N ARG A 73 -8.66 7.92 -7.13
CA ARG A 73 -8.33 6.79 -6.24
C ARG A 73 -9.57 6.20 -5.59
N ASN A 74 -10.45 7.03 -5.04
CA ASN A 74 -11.64 6.52 -4.37
C ASN A 74 -12.56 5.78 -5.35
N ILE A 75 -12.81 6.37 -6.53
CA ILE A 75 -13.66 5.78 -7.57
C ILE A 75 -13.03 4.50 -8.12
N SER A 76 -11.73 4.48 -8.38
CA SER A 76 -11.06 3.29 -8.93
C SER A 76 -11.15 2.11 -7.98
N PHE A 77 -10.92 2.30 -6.68
CA PHE A 77 -11.03 1.21 -5.70
C PHE A 77 -12.49 0.77 -5.47
N LEU A 78 -13.45 1.69 -5.50
CA LEU A 78 -14.88 1.33 -5.49
C LEU A 78 -15.24 0.49 -6.71
N ALA A 79 -14.84 0.91 -7.91
CA ALA A 79 -15.04 0.13 -9.13
C ALA A 79 -14.35 -1.24 -9.04
N THR A 80 -13.12 -1.29 -8.51
CA THR A 80 -12.40 -2.54 -8.33
C THR A 80 -13.13 -3.50 -7.39
N ILE A 81 -13.63 -3.02 -6.25
CA ILE A 81 -14.28 -3.83 -5.22
C ILE A 81 -15.68 -4.28 -5.65
N PHE A 82 -16.50 -3.38 -6.19
CA PHE A 82 -17.92 -3.62 -6.46
C PHE A 82 -18.21 -4.14 -7.88
N VAL A 83 -17.29 -3.96 -8.82
CA VAL A 83 -17.52 -4.31 -10.23
C VAL A 83 -16.45 -5.28 -10.73
N ILE A 84 -15.19 -4.87 -10.72
CA ILE A 84 -14.11 -5.66 -11.33
C ILE A 84 -13.90 -6.96 -10.58
N PHE A 85 -13.81 -6.94 -9.25
CA PHE A 85 -13.57 -8.14 -8.46
C PHE A 85 -14.69 -9.19 -8.61
N PRO A 86 -15.99 -8.86 -8.48
CA PRO A 86 -17.06 -9.81 -8.76
C PRO A 86 -17.02 -10.40 -10.17
N ILE A 87 -16.78 -9.57 -11.19
CA ILE A 87 -16.64 -10.03 -12.58
C ILE A 87 -15.46 -11.00 -12.68
N LEU A 88 -14.27 -10.62 -12.20
CA LEU A 88 -13.09 -11.47 -12.25
C LEU A 88 -13.31 -12.79 -11.49
N PHE A 89 -13.97 -12.76 -10.33
CA PHE A 89 -14.27 -13.95 -9.53
C PHE A 89 -15.24 -14.90 -10.26
N ILE A 90 -16.33 -14.38 -10.82
CA ILE A 90 -17.31 -15.20 -11.55
C ILE A 90 -16.68 -15.79 -12.82
N PHE A 91 -16.09 -14.95 -13.67
CA PHE A 91 -15.51 -15.38 -14.95
C PHE A 91 -14.24 -16.21 -14.81
N SER A 92 -13.64 -16.28 -13.62
CA SER A 92 -12.52 -17.18 -13.34
C SER A 92 -12.95 -18.59 -12.94
N GLY A 93 -14.24 -18.86 -12.71
CA GLY A 93 -14.69 -20.16 -12.18
C GLY A 93 -14.73 -20.19 -10.65
N GLY A 94 -14.72 -19.02 -10.00
CA GLY A 94 -14.94 -18.87 -8.56
C GLY A 94 -13.87 -19.58 -7.73
N LEU A 95 -14.32 -20.45 -6.82
CA LEU A 95 -13.44 -21.13 -5.87
C LEU A 95 -12.52 -22.18 -6.49
N ARG A 96 -12.73 -22.58 -7.75
CA ARG A 96 -11.88 -23.55 -8.46
C ARG A 96 -10.65 -22.90 -9.10
N THR A 97 -10.31 -21.66 -8.75
CA THR A 97 -9.10 -20.98 -9.24
C THR A 97 -8.36 -20.27 -8.13
N SER A 98 -7.21 -19.70 -8.46
CA SER A 98 -6.36 -18.89 -7.58
C SER A 98 -6.98 -17.55 -7.14
N ALA A 99 -8.31 -17.41 -7.18
CA ALA A 99 -9.08 -16.22 -6.80
C ALA A 99 -8.82 -15.74 -5.36
N ILE A 100 -8.62 -16.67 -4.41
CA ILE A 100 -8.42 -16.36 -2.99
C ILE A 100 -7.13 -15.57 -2.74
N PRO A 101 -5.94 -15.99 -3.24
CA PRO A 101 -4.72 -15.19 -3.16
C PRO A 101 -4.86 -13.74 -3.65
N TYR A 102 -5.61 -13.49 -4.72
CA TYR A 102 -5.85 -12.12 -5.20
C TYR A 102 -6.63 -11.27 -4.19
N MET A 103 -7.42 -11.89 -3.33
CA MET A 103 -8.16 -11.16 -2.29
C MET A 103 -7.22 -10.48 -1.30
N ILE A 104 -6.11 -11.13 -0.98
CA ILE A 104 -5.08 -10.60 -0.07
C ILE A 104 -4.44 -9.35 -0.68
N VAL A 105 -4.12 -9.38 -1.98
CA VAL A 105 -3.51 -8.24 -2.69
C VAL A 105 -4.42 -7.01 -2.64
N LEU A 106 -5.71 -7.18 -2.92
CA LEU A 106 -6.66 -6.07 -2.91
C LEU A 106 -6.87 -5.52 -1.49
N LEU A 107 -6.95 -6.40 -0.48
CA LEU A 107 -7.00 -6.00 0.94
C LEU A 107 -5.78 -5.16 1.33
N LEU A 108 -4.57 -5.63 1.05
CA LEU A 108 -3.34 -4.90 1.34
C LEU A 108 -3.31 -3.54 0.62
N SER A 109 -3.74 -3.52 -0.63
CA SER A 109 -3.84 -2.30 -1.43
C SER A 109 -4.77 -1.28 -0.76
N VAL A 110 -5.92 -1.70 -0.24
CA VAL A 110 -6.85 -0.82 0.50
C VAL A 110 -6.26 -0.36 1.83
N ILE A 111 -5.64 -1.28 2.59
CA ILE A 111 -5.07 -0.98 3.92
C ILE A 111 -4.04 0.15 3.87
N HIS A 112 -3.19 0.14 2.83
CA HIS A 112 -2.10 1.10 2.69
C HIS A 112 -2.45 2.33 1.84
N SER A 113 -3.45 2.24 0.96
CA SER A 113 -3.85 3.38 0.12
C SER A 113 -4.85 4.34 0.80
N PHE A 114 -5.48 3.90 1.89
CA PHE A 114 -6.56 4.64 2.57
C PHE A 114 -6.33 4.72 4.08
N SER A 115 -6.93 5.74 4.69
CA SER A 115 -6.94 5.95 6.14
C SER A 115 -8.34 6.33 6.63
N GLY A 116 -8.56 6.22 7.95
CA GLY A 116 -9.82 6.61 8.59
C GLY A 116 -11.04 5.75 8.23
N LYS A 117 -12.23 6.35 8.27
CA LYS A 117 -13.53 5.65 8.09
C LYS A 117 -13.69 5.02 6.72
N LEU A 118 -13.17 5.67 5.66
CA LEU A 118 -13.27 5.15 4.30
C LEU A 118 -12.50 3.84 4.14
N ARG A 119 -11.33 3.69 4.77
CA ARG A 119 -10.59 2.42 4.79
C ARG A 119 -11.44 1.30 5.38
N ILE A 120 -12.05 1.54 6.53
CA ILE A 120 -12.89 0.55 7.22
C ILE A 120 -14.08 0.16 6.33
N PHE A 121 -14.74 1.15 5.73
CA PHE A 121 -15.85 0.91 4.80
C PHE A 121 -15.45 0.04 3.61
N LEU A 122 -14.32 0.36 2.96
CA LEU A 122 -13.83 -0.41 1.80
C LEU A 122 -13.46 -1.84 2.18
N ILE A 123 -12.77 -2.04 3.32
CA ILE A 123 -12.42 -3.37 3.83
C ILE A 123 -13.68 -4.18 4.15
N ALA A 124 -14.62 -3.59 4.90
CA ALA A 124 -15.86 -4.27 5.27
C ALA A 124 -16.70 -4.64 4.03
N SER A 125 -16.86 -3.69 3.10
CA SER A 125 -17.56 -3.94 1.83
C SER A 125 -16.90 -5.05 1.04
N TYR A 126 -15.57 -5.02 0.96
CA TYR A 126 -14.82 -6.03 0.23
C TYR A 126 -14.97 -7.43 0.83
N ILE A 127 -14.87 -7.56 2.15
CA ILE A 127 -15.09 -8.83 2.86
C ILE A 127 -16.52 -9.32 2.61
N LEU A 128 -17.52 -8.46 2.76
CA LEU A 128 -18.92 -8.84 2.54
C LEU A 128 -19.18 -9.31 1.11
N ILE A 129 -18.61 -8.63 0.11
CA ILE A 129 -18.70 -9.02 -1.30
C ILE A 129 -18.02 -10.36 -1.53
N ALA A 130 -16.82 -10.58 -0.98
CA ALA A 130 -16.12 -11.85 -1.09
C ALA A 130 -16.94 -12.99 -0.48
N GLN A 131 -17.51 -12.80 0.72
CA GLN A 131 -18.38 -13.78 1.35
C GLN A 131 -19.66 -14.03 0.55
N ALA A 132 -20.29 -12.98 0.02
CA ALA A 132 -21.46 -13.12 -0.84
C ALA A 132 -21.14 -13.95 -2.09
N LEU A 133 -20.00 -13.71 -2.74
CA LEU A 133 -19.57 -14.48 -3.91
C LEU A 133 -19.26 -15.94 -3.60
N ILE A 134 -18.68 -16.23 -2.43
CA ILE A 134 -18.46 -17.60 -1.93
C ILE A 134 -19.81 -18.32 -1.77
N VAL A 135 -20.77 -17.66 -1.11
CA VAL A 135 -22.12 -18.21 -0.92
C VAL A 135 -22.85 -18.40 -2.25
N ILE A 136 -22.74 -17.43 -3.17
CA ILE A 136 -23.32 -17.54 -4.53
C ILE A 136 -22.66 -18.70 -5.30
N ASN A 137 -21.35 -18.92 -5.17
CA ASN A 137 -20.66 -20.05 -5.78
C ASN A 137 -21.18 -21.41 -5.29
N TYR A 138 -21.58 -21.48 -4.02
CA TYR A 138 -22.20 -22.68 -3.45
C TYR A 138 -23.66 -22.86 -3.87
N LEU A 139 -24.47 -21.80 -3.83
CA LEU A 139 -25.91 -21.88 -4.10
C LEU A 139 -26.26 -21.93 -5.59
N LEU A 140 -25.46 -21.29 -6.44
CA LEU A 140 -25.70 -21.12 -7.88
C LEU A 140 -24.41 -21.45 -8.66
N PRO A 141 -23.94 -22.71 -8.63
CA PRO A 141 -22.69 -23.10 -9.28
C PRO A 141 -22.73 -22.91 -10.81
N ASP A 142 -23.92 -22.97 -11.43
CA ASP A 142 -24.10 -22.84 -12.88
C ASP A 142 -23.71 -21.46 -13.44
N ILE A 143 -23.62 -20.43 -12.59
CA ILE A 143 -23.17 -19.09 -12.98
C ILE A 143 -21.66 -19.08 -13.30
N PHE A 144 -20.91 -20.05 -12.75
CA PHE A 144 -19.46 -20.09 -12.84
C PHE A 144 -19.03 -20.99 -14.00
N PRO A 145 -18.09 -20.55 -14.85
CA PRO A 145 -17.53 -21.40 -15.88
C PRO A 145 -16.94 -22.66 -15.28
N TYR A 146 -17.18 -23.80 -15.93
CA TYR A 146 -16.56 -25.06 -15.56
C TYR A 146 -15.05 -24.98 -15.77
N VAL A 147 -14.29 -25.33 -14.73
CA VAL A 147 -12.82 -25.41 -14.74
C VAL A 147 -12.44 -26.86 -14.47
N SER A 148 -11.68 -27.48 -15.38
CA SER A 148 -11.18 -28.84 -15.17
C SER A 148 -10.15 -28.89 -14.05
N ASP A 149 -9.96 -30.04 -13.41
CA ASP A 149 -8.99 -30.19 -12.32
C ASP A 149 -7.56 -29.89 -12.78
N GLU A 150 -7.21 -30.27 -14.01
CA GLU A 150 -5.93 -29.94 -14.63
C GLU A 150 -5.74 -28.43 -14.79
N THR A 151 -6.76 -27.74 -15.32
CA THR A 151 -6.74 -26.27 -15.51
C THR A 151 -6.66 -25.56 -14.16
N MET A 152 -7.38 -26.07 -13.15
CA MET A 152 -7.32 -25.55 -11.79
C MET A 152 -5.91 -25.68 -11.23
N VAL A 153 -5.32 -26.89 -11.23
CA VAL A 153 -3.97 -27.09 -10.69
C VAL A 153 -2.96 -26.21 -11.40
N LEU A 154 -3.06 -26.10 -12.73
CA LEU A 154 -2.17 -25.27 -13.51
C LEU A 154 -2.30 -23.78 -13.15
N ASP A 155 -3.53 -23.26 -13.04
CA ASP A 155 -3.81 -21.88 -12.61
C ASP A 155 -3.25 -21.59 -11.21
N TRP A 156 -3.38 -22.53 -10.26
CA TRP A 156 -2.81 -22.37 -8.92
C TRP A 156 -1.28 -22.36 -8.94
N VAL A 157 -0.65 -23.28 -9.69
CA VAL A 157 0.81 -23.37 -9.79
C VAL A 157 1.42 -22.16 -10.48
N THR A 158 0.75 -21.59 -11.50
CA THR A 158 1.26 -20.42 -12.23
C THR A 158 1.02 -19.12 -11.48
N ASN A 159 -0.18 -18.91 -10.97
CA ASN A 159 -0.58 -17.60 -10.48
C ASN A 159 -0.18 -17.37 -9.02
N THR A 160 -0.25 -18.40 -8.17
CA THR A 160 0.04 -18.25 -6.74
C THR A 160 1.46 -17.71 -6.49
N PRO A 161 2.53 -18.21 -7.15
CA PRO A 161 3.87 -17.64 -6.99
C PRO A 161 3.95 -16.16 -7.37
N VAL A 162 3.31 -15.76 -8.48
CA VAL A 162 3.28 -14.36 -8.91
C VAL A 162 2.61 -13.47 -7.87
N ILE A 163 1.50 -13.94 -7.29
CA ILE A 163 0.76 -13.23 -6.24
C ILE A 163 1.58 -13.12 -4.96
N LEU A 164 2.26 -14.20 -4.55
CA LEU A 164 3.12 -14.19 -3.36
C LEU A 164 4.30 -13.21 -3.51
N ILE A 165 4.92 -13.17 -4.69
CA ILE A 165 5.95 -12.18 -5.02
C ILE A 165 5.36 -10.77 -4.93
N LEU A 166 4.18 -10.53 -5.50
CA LEU A 166 3.52 -9.23 -5.45
C LEU A 166 3.21 -8.78 -4.01
N VAL A 167 2.63 -9.66 -3.19
CA VAL A 167 2.35 -9.39 -1.78
C VAL A 167 3.63 -9.05 -1.03
N THR A 168 4.70 -9.80 -1.27
CA THR A 168 6.01 -9.56 -0.65
C THR A 168 6.59 -8.22 -1.06
N LEU A 169 6.53 -7.87 -2.35
CA LEU A 169 7.02 -6.58 -2.85
C LEU A 169 6.24 -5.40 -2.25
N ILE A 170 4.91 -5.52 -2.14
CA ILE A 170 4.05 -4.52 -1.48
C ILE A 170 4.45 -4.38 -0.01
N ALA A 171 4.59 -5.49 0.72
CA ALA A 171 4.95 -5.48 2.13
C ALA A 171 6.35 -4.88 2.37
N LEU A 172 7.34 -5.24 1.55
CA LEU A 172 8.70 -4.71 1.65
C LEU A 172 8.75 -3.20 1.37
N TRP A 173 8.04 -2.75 0.34
CA TRP A 173 7.98 -1.32 0.01
C TRP A 173 7.37 -0.50 1.14
N VAL A 174 6.23 -0.96 1.66
CA VAL A 174 5.55 -0.33 2.81
C VAL A 174 6.44 -0.32 4.04
N SER A 175 7.07 -1.45 4.36
CA SER A 175 7.96 -1.57 5.52
C SER A 175 9.10 -0.58 5.43
N ASN A 176 9.77 -0.51 4.27
CA ASN A 176 10.88 0.42 4.06
C ASN A 176 10.45 1.89 4.18
N GLU A 177 9.28 2.23 3.67
CA GLU A 177 8.77 3.60 3.74
C GLU A 177 8.35 3.98 5.18
N HIS A 178 7.75 3.07 5.93
CA HIS A 178 7.47 3.27 7.35
C HIS A 178 8.76 3.41 8.19
N HIS A 179 9.78 2.61 7.91
CA HIS A 179 11.09 2.76 8.54
C HIS A 179 11.70 4.13 8.25
N TYR A 180 11.58 4.61 7.01
CA TYR A 180 12.07 5.93 6.63
C TYR A 180 11.31 7.06 7.36
N GLU A 181 9.98 7.04 7.39
CA GLU A 181 9.18 8.04 8.08
C GLU A 181 9.48 8.08 9.58
N ARG A 182 9.65 6.90 10.20
CA ARG A 182 10.02 6.79 11.62
C ARG A 182 11.38 7.42 11.89
N ASN A 183 12.39 7.15 11.07
CA ASN A 183 13.72 7.72 11.24
C ASN A 183 13.71 9.24 11.09
N LYS A 184 12.95 9.75 10.11
CA LYS A 184 12.78 11.21 9.91
C LYS A 184 12.06 11.87 11.08
N ALA A 185 11.07 11.21 11.67
CA ALA A 185 10.38 11.71 12.85
C ALA A 185 11.33 11.80 14.06
N VAL A 186 12.20 10.79 14.25
CA VAL A 186 13.23 10.80 15.31
C VAL A 186 14.24 11.94 15.08
N GLU A 187 14.70 12.12 13.84
CA GLU A 187 15.63 13.21 13.49
C GLU A 187 15.01 14.59 13.71
N SER A 188 13.76 14.80 13.27
CA SER A 188 13.04 16.04 13.51
C SER A 188 12.81 16.31 15.01
N SER A 189 12.55 15.26 15.80
CA SER A 189 12.41 15.39 17.26
C SER A 189 13.72 15.80 17.91
N ARG A 190 14.85 15.22 17.47
CA ARG A 190 16.19 15.59 17.97
C ARG A 190 16.55 17.03 17.61
N GLU A 191 16.20 17.47 16.42
CA GLU A 191 16.47 18.85 15.99
C GLU A 191 15.60 19.85 16.77
N MET A 192 14.32 19.54 16.99
CA MET A 192 13.45 20.34 17.86
C MET A 192 13.99 20.40 19.30
N GLU A 193 14.46 19.28 19.83
CA GLU A 193 15.09 19.24 21.15
C GLU A 193 16.35 20.09 21.20
N ARG A 194 17.20 20.01 20.17
CA ARG A 194 18.40 20.82 20.04
C ARG A 194 18.05 22.30 20.05
N ILE A 195 17.17 22.75 19.16
CA ILE A 195 16.72 24.15 19.06
C ILE A 195 16.06 24.62 20.38
N SER A 196 15.31 23.75 21.06
CA SER A 196 14.67 24.04 22.34
C SER A 196 15.69 24.22 23.49
N LYS A 197 16.86 23.59 23.40
CA LYS A 197 17.92 23.63 24.41
C LYS A 197 19.06 24.61 24.09
N SER A 198 19.28 24.95 22.82
CA SER A 198 20.35 25.85 22.40
C SER A 198 19.84 27.26 22.08
N ASP A 199 20.72 28.25 22.20
CA ASP A 199 20.53 29.60 21.68
C ASP A 199 20.86 29.62 20.18
N THR A 200 20.01 30.28 19.38
CA THR A 200 20.11 30.25 17.92
C THR A 200 21.32 31.03 17.37
N LEU A 201 21.77 32.07 18.07
CA LEU A 201 22.85 32.94 17.61
C LEU A 201 24.23 32.33 17.90
N THR A 202 24.36 31.67 19.05
CA THR A 202 25.65 31.21 19.58
C THR A 202 25.82 29.69 19.53
N GLY A 203 24.72 28.93 19.38
CA GLY A 203 24.72 27.47 19.37
C GLY A 203 25.02 26.80 20.71
N ILE A 204 25.30 27.58 21.76
CA ILE A 204 25.46 27.11 23.14
C ILE A 204 24.09 26.90 23.80
N PHE A 205 24.06 26.30 24.99
CA PHE A 205 22.82 26.12 25.73
C PHE A 205 22.14 27.46 26.05
N ASN A 206 20.83 27.53 25.84
CA ASN A 206 20.07 28.71 26.19
C ASN A 206 19.88 28.82 27.70
N ARG A 207 19.53 30.03 28.15
CA ARG A 207 19.36 30.36 29.56
C ARG A 207 18.35 29.46 30.28
N ARG A 208 17.27 29.05 29.60
CA ARG A 208 16.25 28.18 30.19
C ARG A 208 16.84 26.82 30.54
N TYR A 209 17.52 26.20 29.58
CA TYR A 209 18.16 24.91 29.79
C TYR A 209 19.29 24.97 30.83
N LEU A 210 20.09 26.06 30.80
CA LEU A 210 21.11 26.29 31.82
C LEU A 210 20.49 26.33 33.24
N LYS A 211 19.38 27.04 33.41
CA LYS A 211 18.69 27.17 34.70
C LYS A 211 18.18 25.82 35.20
N GLU A 212 17.46 25.07 34.35
CA GLU A 212 16.99 23.72 34.68
C GLU A 212 18.15 22.83 35.13
N ARG A 213 19.28 22.87 34.41
CA ARG A 213 20.43 22.03 34.75
C ARG A 213 21.12 22.45 36.05
N VAL A 214 21.19 23.74 36.35
CA VAL A 214 21.70 24.23 37.64
C VAL A 214 20.78 23.82 38.78
N ASP A 215 19.46 23.93 38.62
CA ASP A 215 18.48 23.50 39.63
C ASP A 215 18.56 21.98 39.90
N GLU A 216 18.74 21.17 38.85
CA GLU A 216 18.97 19.71 39.00
C GLU A 216 20.27 19.41 39.77
N LEU A 217 21.36 20.08 39.40
CA LEU A 217 22.68 19.86 40.00
C LEU A 217 22.72 20.36 41.45
N HIS A 218 21.99 21.43 41.79
CA HIS A 218 21.86 21.92 43.16
C HIS A 218 21.21 20.90 44.09
N ASN A 219 20.28 20.10 43.56
CA ASN A 219 19.60 19.03 44.31
C ASN A 219 20.40 17.73 44.40
N SER A 220 21.61 17.68 43.83
CA SER A 220 22.49 16.51 43.88
C SER A 220 23.66 16.75 44.86
N ASP A 221 24.08 15.72 45.60
CA ASP A 221 25.12 15.80 46.66
C ASP A 221 26.56 16.06 46.15
N GLY A 222 26.72 16.66 44.97
CA GLY A 222 28.01 17.00 44.37
C GLY A 222 28.43 18.45 44.63
N ASN A 223 29.73 18.70 44.75
CA ASN A 223 30.26 20.07 44.72
C ASN A 223 30.19 20.62 43.29
N VAL A 224 29.36 21.64 43.06
CA VAL A 224 29.14 22.28 41.76
C VAL A 224 29.76 23.68 41.77
N CYS A 225 30.49 24.04 40.72
CA CYS A 225 31.04 25.38 40.51
C CYS A 225 30.47 25.99 39.23
N LEU A 226 29.99 27.23 39.30
CA LEU A 226 29.42 27.98 38.18
C LEU A 226 30.30 29.18 37.86
N PHE A 227 30.78 29.27 36.61
CA PHE A 227 31.54 30.43 36.13
C PHE A 227 30.65 31.29 35.23
N ILE A 228 30.57 32.58 35.53
CA ILE A 228 29.83 33.58 34.75
C ILE A 228 30.83 34.64 34.31
N PHE A 229 30.85 34.93 33.00
CA PHE A 229 31.70 35.94 32.40
C PHE A 229 30.82 36.89 31.58
N ASP A 230 31.13 38.17 31.60
CA ASP A 230 30.47 39.22 30.84
C ASP A 230 31.53 39.94 29.98
N ILE A 231 31.15 40.37 28.77
CA ILE A 231 32.05 40.97 27.76
C ILE A 231 31.93 42.48 27.78
#